data_AF-A0AAV3Q369-F1
#
_entry.id   AF-A0AAV3Q369-F1
#
_cell.length_a   1.000
_cell.length_b   1.000
_cell.length_c   1.000
_cell.angle_alpha   90.00
_cell.angle_beta   90.00
_cell.angle_gamma   90.00
#
_symmetry.space_group_name_H-M   'P 1'
#
loop_
_entity.id
_entity.type
_entity.pdbx_description
1 polymer ?
#
loop_
_entity_poly.entity_id
_entity_poly.type
_entity_poly.pdbx_seq_one_letter_code
_entity_poly.pdbx_strand_id
1 'polypeptide(L)'
;MAAHPYCRRVSKEQLLENEATTKVGIPPKQVISSLRKNHPGLLSTSRTVYNAKAKLKKEWLSGRNILEALFDRVWKMGVYL
;
A
#
# COMPACT_ATOMS: atom_id res chain seq x y z
N MET A 1 -23.16 1.85 -9.14
CA MET A 1 -22.73 3.24 -9.43
C MET A 1 -21.24 3.27 -9.76
N ALA A 2 -20.86 3.73 -10.95
CA ALA A 2 -19.46 3.85 -11.33
C ALA A 2 -18.95 5.28 -11.08
N ALA A 3 -18.31 5.52 -9.93
CA ALA A 3 -17.66 6.79 -9.64
C ALA A 3 -16.53 7.10 -10.65
N HIS A 4 -16.32 8.39 -10.94
CA HIS A 4 -15.25 8.86 -11.82
C HIS A 4 -13.86 8.38 -11.32
N PRO A 5 -12.94 7.95 -12.21
CA PRO A 5 -11.65 7.37 -11.81
C PRO A 5 -10.83 8.25 -10.87
N TYR A 6 -10.92 9.57 -11.02
CA TYR A 6 -10.27 10.53 -10.12
C TYR A 6 -10.77 10.41 -8.68
N CYS A 7 -12.10 10.33 -8.48
CA CYS A 7 -12.73 10.23 -7.16
C CYS A 7 -12.48 8.87 -6.47
N ARG A 8 -11.96 7.89 -7.20
CA ARG A 8 -11.59 6.56 -6.67
C ARG A 8 -10.14 6.48 -6.22
N ARG A 9 -9.32 7.48 -6.53
CA ARG A 9 -7.89 7.47 -6.17
C ARG A 9 -7.75 7.41 -4.66
N VAL A 10 -6.81 6.58 -4.22
CA VAL A 10 -6.34 6.55 -2.84
C VAL A 10 -4.97 7.19 -2.84
N SER A 11 -4.74 8.16 -1.95
CA SER A 11 -3.43 8.79 -1.81
C SER A 11 -2.44 7.84 -1.12
N LYS A 12 -1.15 8.13 -1.28
CA LYS A 12 -0.08 7.40 -0.60
C LYS A 12 -0.16 7.58 0.91
N GLU A 13 -0.48 8.79 1.37
CA GLU A 13 -0.70 9.12 2.78
C GLU A 13 -1.85 8.30 3.37
N GLN A 14 -3.02 8.26 2.72
CA GLN A 14 -4.16 7.47 3.18
C GLN A 14 -3.84 5.98 3.32
N LEU A 15 -3.00 5.46 2.41
CA LEU A 15 -2.52 4.08 2.53
C LEU A 15 -1.60 3.93 3.74
N LEU A 16 -0.59 4.79 3.88
CA LEU A 16 0.41 4.71 4.95
C LEU A 16 -0.17 4.98 6.35
N GLU A 17 -1.21 5.81 6.45
CA GLU A 17 -1.92 6.13 7.69
C GLU A 17 -2.70 4.93 8.24
N ASN A 18 -3.07 3.99 7.37
CA ASN A 18 -3.60 2.71 7.81
C ASN A 18 -2.46 1.77 8.22
N GLU A 19 -2.30 1.51 9.52
CA GLU A 19 -1.43 0.45 10.06
C GLU A 19 -1.68 -0.93 9.40
N ALA A 20 -2.89 -1.11 8.85
CA ALA A 20 -3.30 -2.27 8.08
C ALA A 20 -2.66 -2.39 6.66
N THR A 21 -2.01 -1.36 6.12
CA THR A 21 -1.24 -1.48 4.88
C THR A 21 0.24 -1.78 5.14
N THR A 22 0.75 -1.36 6.30
CA THR A 22 2.13 -1.55 6.75
C THR A 22 2.37 -2.98 7.23
N LYS A 23 1.34 -3.65 7.75
CA LYS A 23 1.42 -5.08 8.06
C LYS A 23 1.36 -5.93 6.78
N VAL A 24 2.42 -6.69 6.56
CA VAL A 24 2.52 -7.67 5.48
C VAL A 24 1.38 -8.70 5.63
N GLY A 25 0.74 -9.05 4.51
CA GLY A 25 -0.28 -10.10 4.48
C GLY A 25 -1.74 -9.64 4.57
N ILE A 26 -2.02 -8.35 4.79
CA ILE A 26 -3.41 -7.89 4.90
C ILE A 26 -4.10 -7.78 3.52
N PRO A 27 -5.24 -8.46 3.32
CA PRO A 27 -6.02 -8.42 2.07
C PRO A 27 -6.52 -7.01 1.72
N PRO A 28 -6.60 -6.64 0.43
CA PRO A 28 -7.11 -5.33 -0.01
C PRO A 28 -8.51 -4.99 0.50
N LYS A 29 -9.37 -5.99 0.72
CA LYS A 29 -10.72 -5.78 1.30
C LYS A 29 -10.67 -5.25 2.73
N GLN A 30 -9.78 -5.79 3.57
CA GLN A 30 -9.61 -5.33 4.96
C GLN A 30 -9.00 -3.92 5.02
N VAL A 31 -8.06 -3.63 4.11
CA VAL A 31 -7.51 -2.28 3.95
C VAL A 31 -8.61 -1.27 3.61
N ILE A 32 -9.51 -1.60 2.68
CA ILE A 32 -10.63 -0.71 2.32
C ILE A 32 -11.62 -0.52 3.46
N SER A 33 -11.93 -1.59 4.18
CA SER A 33 -12.81 -1.51 5.34
C SER A 33 -12.27 -0.51 6.37
N SER A 34 -10.96 -0.55 6.61
CA SER A 34 -10.28 0.35 7.55
C SER A 34 -10.21 1.78 7.00
N LEU A 35 -9.88 1.94 5.71
CA LEU A 35 -9.90 3.24 5.02
C LEU A 35 -11.28 3.91 5.07
N ARG A 36 -12.36 3.16 4.86
CA ARG A 36 -13.72 3.70 4.89
C ARG A 36 -14.18 4.09 6.29
N LYS A 37 -13.66 3.43 7.34
CA LYS A 37 -13.91 3.81 8.72
C LYS A 37 -13.38 5.23 9.01
N ASN A 38 -12.18 5.54 8.49
CA ASN A 38 -11.55 6.85 8.68
C ASN A 38 -12.02 7.89 7.63
N HIS A 39 -12.47 7.43 6.46
CA HIS A 39 -12.94 8.27 5.35
C HIS A 39 -14.27 7.73 4.79
N PRO A 40 -15.42 8.04 5.40
CA PRO A 40 -16.72 7.48 5.01
C PRO A 40 -17.16 7.81 3.58
N GLY A 41 -16.60 8.87 2.97
CA GLY A 41 -16.84 9.25 1.56
C GLY A 41 -15.98 8.52 0.53
N LEU A 42 -15.14 7.56 0.93
CA LEU A 42 -14.18 6.94 0.02
C LEU A 42 -14.85 5.99 -1.00
N LEU A 43 -14.80 6.37 -2.28
CA LEU A 43 -15.38 5.63 -3.40
C LEU A 43 -14.46 4.53 -3.97
N SER A 44 -13.31 4.31 -3.35
CA SER A 44 -12.32 3.35 -3.81
C SER A 44 -12.81 1.90 -3.70
N THR A 45 -12.31 1.07 -4.61
CA THR A 45 -12.63 -0.35 -4.72
C THR A 45 -11.42 -1.22 -4.40
N SER A 46 -11.64 -2.51 -4.12
CA SER A 46 -10.57 -3.49 -3.82
C SER A 46 -9.48 -3.49 -4.86
N ARG A 47 -9.86 -3.39 -6.14
CA ARG A 47 -8.93 -3.26 -7.26
C ARG A 47 -8.11 -1.98 -7.21
N THR A 48 -8.70 -0.84 -6.82
CA THR A 48 -7.96 0.42 -6.72
C THR A 48 -6.91 0.34 -5.61
N VAL A 49 -7.26 -0.24 -4.46
CA VAL A 49 -6.31 -0.45 -3.36
C VAL A 49 -5.23 -1.47 -3.72
N TYR A 50 -5.58 -2.56 -4.41
CA TYR A 50 -4.59 -3.51 -4.91
C TYR A 50 -3.56 -2.82 -5.83
N ASN A 51 -4.04 -2.05 -6.82
CA ASN A 51 -3.18 -1.33 -7.75
C ASN A 51 -2.29 -0.31 -7.03
N ALA A 52 -2.84 0.40 -6.05
CA ALA A 52 -2.07 1.36 -5.27
C ALA A 52 -1.00 0.68 -4.41
N LYS A 53 -1.31 -0.45 -3.74
CA LYS A 53 -0.31 -1.27 -3.03
C LYS A 53 0.77 -1.78 -3.97
N ALA A 54 0.41 -2.24 -5.16
CA ALA A 54 1.37 -2.69 -6.18
C ALA A 54 2.29 -1.55 -6.63
N LYS A 55 1.74 -0.34 -6.83
CA LYS A 55 2.53 0.85 -7.17
C LYS A 55 3.51 1.22 -6.04
N LEU A 56 3.05 1.22 -4.79
CA LEU A 56 3.91 1.47 -3.63
C LEU A 56 5.03 0.45 -3.51
N LYS A 57 4.72 -0.84 -3.72
CA LYS A 57 5.73 -1.90 -3.73
C LYS A 57 6.77 -1.66 -4.83
N LYS A 58 6.33 -1.28 -6.03
CA LYS A 58 7.22 -0.95 -7.15
C LYS A 58 8.13 0.24 -6.83
N GLU A 59 7.58 1.30 -6.25
CA GLU A 59 8.33 2.47 -5.79
C GLU A 59 9.35 2.10 -4.70
N TRP A 60 8.94 1.29 -3.71
CA TRP A 60 9.81 0.85 -2.62
C TRP A 60 10.97 -0.01 -3.11
N LEU A 61 10.70 -0.92 -4.05
CA LEU A 61 11.71 -1.74 -4.69
C LEU A 61 12.62 -0.92 -5.61
N SER A 62 12.18 0.22 -6.15
CA SER A 62 12.98 1.07 -7.04
C SER A 62 13.65 0.30 -8.20
N GLY A 63 12.97 -0.73 -8.72
CA GLY A 63 13.50 -1.61 -9.78
C GLY A 63 14.33 -2.81 -9.28
N ARG A 64 14.66 -2.87 -7.99
CA ARG A 64 15.33 -4.03 -7.37
C ARG A 64 14.37 -5.19 -7.19
N ASN A 65 14.91 -6.40 -7.11
CA ASN A 65 14.13 -7.54 -6.64
C ASN A 65 13.95 -7.47 -5.11
N ILE A 66 13.05 -8.31 -4.57
CA ILE A 66 12.70 -8.28 -3.14
C ILE A 66 13.92 -8.62 -2.26
N LEU A 67 14.77 -9.55 -2.69
CA LEU A 67 15.97 -9.96 -1.95
C LEU A 67 16.98 -8.82 -1.92
N GLU A 68 17.27 -8.19 -3.06
CA GLU A 68 18.16 -7.01 -3.14
C GLU A 68 17.69 -5.87 -2.22
N ALA A 69 16.40 -5.53 -2.28
CA ALA A 69 15.84 -4.49 -1.43
C ALA A 69 15.88 -4.86 0.07
N LEU A 70 15.75 -6.15 0.39
CA LEU A 70 15.88 -6.66 1.75
C LEU A 70 17.33 -6.60 2.23
N PHE A 71 18.28 -7.08 1.43
CA PHE A 71 19.71 -7.04 1.73
C PHE A 71 20.19 -5.60 1.95
N ASP A 72 19.83 -4.67 1.06
CA ASP A 72 20.17 -3.26 1.23
C ASP A 72 19.65 -2.69 2.56
N ARG A 73 18.45 -3.10 2.98
CA ARG A 73 17.85 -2.67 4.24
C ARG A 73 18.58 -3.25 5.45
N VAL A 74 18.84 -4.56 5.43
CA VAL A 74 19.53 -5.28 6.50
C VAL A 74 20.96 -4.76 6.66
N TRP A 75 21.67 -4.56 5.53
CA TRP A 75 22.99 -3.96 5.48
C TRP A 75 23.01 -2.53 6.04
N LYS A 76 22.05 -1.68 5.64
CA LYS A 76 21.91 -0.31 6.20
C LYS A 76 21.59 -0.28 7.69
N MET A 77 20.95 -1.32 8.22
CA MET A 77 20.67 -1.44 9.65
C MET A 77 21.87 -1.92 10.47
N GLY A 78 23.01 -2.22 9.82
CA GLY A 78 24.21 -2.72 10.50
C GLY A 78 24.03 -4.13 11.07
N VAL A 79 23.00 -4.85 10.63
CA VAL A 79 22.75 -6.25 11.00
C VAL A 79 23.41 -7.10 9.93
N TYR A 80 24.54 -7.71 10.27
CA TYR A 80 25.21 -8.67 9.40
C TYR A 80 24.67 -10.07 9.72
N LEU A 81 24.20 -10.79 8.71
CA LEU A 81 23.79 -12.20 8.81
C LEU A 81 25.01 -13.12 8.82
#